data_AF-A0A6F9XUT3-F1
#
_entry.id   AF-A0A6F9XUT3-F1
#
_cell.length_a   1.000
_cell.length_b   1.000
_cell.length_c   1.000
_cell.angle_alpha   90.00
_cell.angle_beta   90.00
_cell.angle_gamma   90.00
#
_symmetry.space_group_name_H-M   'P 1'
#
loop_
_entity.id
_entity.type
_entity.pdbx_description
1 polymer ?
#
loop_
_entity_poly.entity_id
_entity_poly.type
_entity_poly.pdbx_seq_one_letter_code
_entity_poly.pdbx_strand_id
1 'polypeptide(L)'
;MAKVVKIKGELLGLPDKEWNLIDSNANMKKFIKNFTNWNEKILEIDDNPLVMTQFIVEEIPNMLEDMLNLTKVERKKMDEASFSDQYDLFRKMAREFLGFKLAPLSEGEKPEDPKKLEEE
;
A
#
# COMPACT_ATOMS: atom_id res chain seq x y z
N MET A 1 10.45 9.19 21.52
CA MET A 1 11.13 9.35 20.21
C MET A 1 10.11 9.01 19.15
N ALA A 2 9.93 9.87 18.14
CA ALA A 2 9.00 9.57 17.04
C ALA A 2 9.48 8.33 16.28
N LYS A 3 8.56 7.44 15.93
CA LYS A 3 8.86 6.24 15.15
C LYS A 3 9.25 6.65 13.73
N VAL A 4 10.38 6.16 13.22
CA VAL A 4 10.79 6.40 11.83
C VAL A 4 10.46 5.15 11.02
N VAL A 5 9.59 5.33 10.03
CA VAL A 5 9.18 4.28 9.10
C VAL A 5 10.07 4.35 7.87
N LYS A 6 10.84 3.29 7.65
CA LYS A 6 11.73 3.16 6.50
C LYS A 6 11.02 2.43 5.36
N ILE A 7 10.87 3.12 4.24
CA ILE A 7 10.30 2.60 3.02
C ILE A 7 11.41 2.49 1.98
N LYS A 8 11.70 1.26 1.53
CA LYS A 8 12.67 1.01 0.44
C LYS A 8 11.95 1.07 -0.90
N GLY A 9 12.55 1.74 -1.88
CA GLY A 9 12.01 1.86 -3.24
C GLY A 9 12.24 0.67 -4.15
N GLU A 10 12.88 -0.40 -3.65
CA GLU A 10 13.14 -1.63 -4.41
C GLU A 10 11.88 -2.19 -5.09
N LEU A 11 10.76 -2.25 -4.36
CA LEU A 11 9.45 -2.68 -4.88
C LEU A 11 8.90 -1.75 -5.99
N LEU A 12 9.33 -0.49 -6.03
CA LEU A 12 8.93 0.48 -7.04
C LEU A 12 9.96 0.63 -8.18
N GLY A 13 10.91 -0.31 -8.30
CA GLY A 13 11.99 -0.22 -9.30
C GLY A 13 12.99 0.91 -9.01
N LEU A 14 13.09 1.35 -7.76
CA LEU A 14 13.98 2.39 -7.26
C LEU A 14 14.90 1.83 -6.15
N PRO A 15 15.83 0.92 -6.49
CA PRO A 15 16.62 0.18 -5.49
C PRO A 15 17.50 1.07 -4.60
N ASP A 16 17.95 2.22 -5.11
CA ASP A 16 18.81 3.16 -4.38
C ASP A 16 18.03 4.18 -3.54
N LYS A 17 16.70 4.11 -3.52
CA LYS A 17 15.84 5.05 -2.80
C LYS A 17 15.35 4.48 -1.48
N GLU A 18 15.51 5.27 -0.42
CA GLU A 18 14.92 5.04 0.89
C GLU A 18 14.18 6.30 1.33
N TRP A 19 12.88 6.19 1.58
CA TRP A 19 12.10 7.24 2.22
C TRP A 19 12.04 6.98 3.72
N ASN A 20 12.46 7.98 4.48
CA ASN A 20 12.37 7.99 5.93
C ASN A 20 11.16 8.82 6.33
N LEU A 21 10.01 8.15 6.52
CA LEU A 21 8.79 8.82 6.94
C LEU A 21 8.71 8.82 8.46
N ILE A 22 8.73 10.00 9.07
CA ILE A 22 8.58 10.15 10.52
C ILE A 22 7.09 10.05 10.86
N ASP A 23 6.76 9.26 11.89
CA ASP A 23 5.46 9.28 12.56
C ASP A 23 5.28 10.63 13.29
N SER A 24 4.96 11.62 12.47
CA SER A 24 4.76 13.01 12.87
C SER A 24 3.31 13.37 12.61
N ASN A 25 2.78 14.32 13.38
CA ASN A 25 1.43 14.84 13.18
C ASN A 25 1.16 15.28 11.73
N ALA A 26 2.18 15.77 11.01
CA ALA A 26 2.03 16.17 9.61
C ALA A 26 1.75 14.96 8.70
N ASN A 27 2.56 13.90 8.80
CA ASN A 27 2.42 12.70 7.99
C ASN A 27 1.16 11.90 8.37
N MET A 28 0.82 11.85 9.67
CA MET A 28 -0.44 11.26 10.14
C MET A 28 -1.65 11.99 9.55
N LYS A 29 -1.69 13.33 9.61
CA LYS A 29 -2.78 14.12 9.03
C LYS A 29 -2.89 13.92 7.52
N LYS A 30 -1.74 13.83 6.84
CA LYS A 30 -1.67 13.57 5.40
C LYS A 30 -2.27 12.20 5.06
N PHE A 31 -1.90 11.16 5.80
CA PHE A 31 -2.43 9.81 5.62
C PHE A 31 -3.93 9.74 5.94
N ILE A 32 -4.38 10.34 7.04
CA ILE A 32 -5.80 10.42 7.41
C ILE A 32 -6.59 11.13 6.31
N LYS A 33 -6.11 12.26 5.80
CA LYS A 33 -6.78 12.99 4.71
C LYS A 33 -6.94 12.11 3.46
N ASN A 34 -5.88 11.43 3.04
CA ASN A 34 -5.93 10.53 1.89
C ASN A 34 -6.92 9.38 2.12
N PHE A 35 -6.94 8.81 3.33
CA PHE A 35 -7.84 7.70 3.69
C PHE A 35 -9.30 8.14 3.82
N THR A 36 -9.58 9.32 4.37
CA THR A 36 -10.94 9.88 4.43
C THR A 36 -11.46 10.15 3.03
N ASN A 37 -10.65 10.80 2.19
CA ASN A 37 -11.01 11.05 0.79
C ASN A 37 -11.25 9.75 0.01
N TRP A 38 -10.43 8.72 0.26
CA TRP A 38 -10.67 7.38 -0.29
C TRP A 38 -12.06 6.89 0.09
N ASN A 39 -12.37 6.83 1.40
CA ASN A 39 -13.63 6.28 1.88
C ASN A 39 -14.84 7.05 1.35
N GLU A 40 -14.77 8.38 1.27
CA GLU A 40 -15.82 9.20 0.67
C GLU A 40 -16.07 8.80 -0.79
N LYS A 41 -15.02 8.67 -1.60
CA LYS A 41 -15.13 8.24 -2.99
C LYS A 41 -15.62 6.79 -3.14
N ILE A 42 -15.23 5.87 -2.24
CA ILE A 42 -15.78 4.50 -2.24
C ILE A 42 -17.29 4.52 -2.03
N LEU A 43 -17.78 5.34 -1.11
CA LEU A 43 -19.21 5.41 -0.79
C LEU A 43 -20.04 5.97 -1.97
N GLU A 44 -19.40 6.71 -2.88
CA GLU A 44 -20.01 7.24 -4.10
C GLU A 44 -19.97 6.26 -5.29
N ILE A 45 -19.17 5.20 -5.21
CA ILE A 45 -19.06 4.19 -6.26
C ILE A 45 -20.21 3.19 -6.11
N ASP A 46 -20.98 2.99 -7.20
CA ASP A 46 -21.94 1.90 -7.31
C ASP A 46 -21.26 0.57 -7.00
N ASP A 47 -21.98 -0.37 -6.37
CA ASP A 47 -21.46 -1.67 -5.88
C ASP A 47 -21.10 -2.65 -7.03
N ASN A 48 -20.20 -2.20 -7.90
CA ASN A 48 -19.67 -2.87 -9.06
C ASN A 48 -18.18 -3.19 -8.80
N PRO A 49 -17.82 -4.49 -8.68
CA PRO A 49 -16.46 -4.90 -8.38
C PRO A 49 -15.41 -4.40 -9.37
N LEU A 50 -15.75 -4.25 -10.66
CA LEU A 50 -14.82 -3.75 -11.67
C LEU A 50 -14.51 -2.27 -11.46
N VAL A 51 -15.53 -1.47 -11.17
CA VAL A 51 -15.38 -0.03 -10.91
C VAL A 51 -14.58 0.19 -9.63
N MET A 52 -14.86 -0.57 -8.57
CA MET A 52 -14.06 -0.55 -7.34
C MET A 52 -12.60 -0.92 -7.59
N THR A 53 -12.35 -1.98 -8.37
CA THR A 53 -10.97 -2.40 -8.67
C THR A 53 -10.23 -1.32 -9.46
N GLN A 54 -10.87 -0.74 -10.47
CA GLN A 54 -10.27 0.34 -11.26
C GLN A 54 -9.94 1.56 -10.38
N PHE A 55 -10.88 1.96 -9.54
CA PHE A 55 -10.69 3.06 -8.60
C PHE A 55 -9.50 2.81 -7.66
N ILE A 56 -9.39 1.60 -7.10
CA ILE A 56 -8.28 1.21 -6.23
C ILE A 56 -6.95 1.31 -6.99
N VAL A 57 -6.89 0.78 -8.22
CA VAL A 57 -5.69 0.83 -9.07
C VAL A 57 -5.25 2.26 -9.38
N GLU A 58 -6.19 3.19 -9.54
CA GLU A 58 -5.90 4.60 -9.83
C GLU A 58 -5.49 5.39 -8.58
N GLU A 59 -6.11 5.15 -7.42
CA GLU A 59 -5.91 5.98 -6.23
C GLU A 59 -4.67 5.60 -5.41
N ILE A 60 -4.32 4.31 -5.32
CA ILE A 60 -3.14 3.88 -4.55
C ILE A 60 -1.86 4.59 -5.01
N PRO A 61 -1.54 4.65 -6.32
CA PRO A 61 -0.36 5.37 -6.79
C PRO A 61 -0.38 6.86 -6.42
N ASN A 62 -1.55 7.51 -6.47
CA ASN A 62 -1.68 8.93 -6.11
C ASN A 62 -1.41 9.16 -4.62
N MET A 63 -1.86 8.24 -3.76
CA MET A 63 -1.59 8.32 -2.32
C MET A 63 -0.13 8.04 -1.98
N LEU A 64 0.52 7.12 -2.69
CA LEU A 64 1.95 6.86 -2.56
C LEU A 64 2.78 8.07 -3.02
N GLU A 65 2.42 8.67 -4.16
CA GLU A 65 3.04 9.90 -4.67
C GLU A 65 3.00 11.00 -3.63
N ASP A 66 1.82 11.25 -3.08
CA ASP A 66 1.62 12.28 -2.07
C ASP A 66 2.40 11.94 -0.80
N MET A 67 2.24 10.75 -0.23
CA MET A 67 2.89 10.39 1.04
C MET A 67 4.42 10.34 0.98
N LEU A 68 4.98 9.85 -0.12
CA LEU A 68 6.43 9.74 -0.32
C LEU A 68 7.03 11.03 -0.93
N ASN A 69 6.18 12.00 -1.28
CA ASN A 69 6.54 13.22 -2.03
C ASN A 69 7.40 12.87 -3.26
N LEU A 70 6.90 11.94 -4.09
CA LEU A 70 7.64 11.47 -5.25
C LEU A 70 7.87 12.60 -6.25
N THR A 71 9.07 12.64 -6.81
CA THR A 71 9.36 13.48 -7.98
C THR A 71 8.68 12.90 -9.23
N LYS A 72 8.54 13.71 -10.29
CA LYS A 72 7.97 13.25 -11.56
C LYS A 72 8.69 12.01 -12.14
N VAL A 73 10.00 11.91 -11.92
CA VAL A 73 10.80 10.76 -12.38
C VAL A 73 10.48 9.51 -11.57
N GLU A 74 10.38 9.65 -10.24
CA GLU A 74 10.02 8.55 -9.34
C GLU A 74 8.57 8.10 -9.55
N ARG A 75 7.65 9.03 -9.81
CA ARG A 75 6.26 8.74 -10.15
C ARG A 75 6.16 7.87 -11.41
N LYS A 76 6.90 8.25 -12.46
CA LYS A 76 6.95 7.47 -13.70
C LYS A 76 7.53 6.07 -13.49
N LYS A 77 8.58 5.95 -12.66
CA LYS A 77 9.15 4.65 -12.29
C LYS A 77 8.18 3.78 -11.51
N MET A 78 7.40 4.40 -10.61
CA MET A 78 6.33 3.72 -9.91
C MET A 78 5.25 3.23 -10.87
N ASP A 79 4.84 4.01 -11.87
CA ASP A 79 3.87 3.58 -12.90
C ASP A 79 4.35 2.38 -13.73
N GLU A 80 5.67 2.22 -13.87
CA GLU A 80 6.29 1.06 -14.53
C GLU A 80 6.34 -0.18 -13.62
N ALA A 81 6.15 -0.03 -12.31
CA ALA A 81 6.14 -1.12 -11.34
C ALA A 81 4.80 -1.87 -11.32
N SER A 82 4.81 -3.10 -10.80
CA SER A 82 3.57 -3.87 -10.71
C SER A 82 2.60 -3.24 -9.70
N PHE A 83 1.30 -3.30 -9.98
CA PHE A 83 0.29 -2.81 -9.05
C PHE A 83 0.34 -3.55 -7.70
N SER A 84 0.65 -4.84 -7.70
CA SER A 84 0.84 -5.62 -6.48
C SER A 84 1.94 -5.05 -5.58
N ASP A 85 3.07 -4.64 -6.17
CA ASP A 85 4.19 -4.02 -5.42
C ASP A 85 3.80 -2.65 -4.84
N GLN A 86 3.10 -1.83 -5.63
CA GLN A 86 2.55 -0.55 -5.17
C GLN A 86 1.58 -0.76 -4.00
N TYR A 87 0.66 -1.73 -4.12
CA TYR A 87 -0.31 -2.03 -3.08
C TYR A 87 0.34 -2.53 -1.81
N ASP A 88 1.33 -3.42 -1.89
CA ASP A 88 2.05 -3.90 -0.71
C ASP A 88 2.81 -2.79 0.01
N LEU A 89 3.37 -1.83 -0.74
CA LEU A 89 3.97 -0.64 -0.16
C LEU A 89 2.94 0.22 0.57
N PHE A 90 1.80 0.46 -0.06
CA PHE A 90 0.69 1.20 0.54
C PHE A 90 0.20 0.52 1.83
N ARG A 91 0.01 -0.80 1.81
CA ARG A 91 -0.40 -1.58 2.99
C ARG A 91 0.60 -1.48 4.12
N LYS A 92 1.90 -1.56 3.80
CA LYS A 92 2.96 -1.38 4.79
C LYS A 92 2.86 -0.01 5.44
N MET A 93 2.63 1.05 4.66
CA MET A 93 2.44 2.39 5.20
C MET A 93 1.17 2.52 6.05
N ALA A 94 0.03 2.00 5.59
CA ALA A 94 -1.22 1.99 6.34
C ALA A 94 -1.06 1.33 7.71
N ARG A 95 -0.33 0.20 7.76
CA ARG A 95 -0.02 -0.50 9.00
C ARG A 95 0.88 0.30 9.93
N GLU A 96 1.89 0.96 9.38
CA GLU A 96 2.87 1.69 10.16
C GLU A 96 2.32 3.02 10.72
N PHE A 97 1.44 3.70 9.98
CA PHE A 97 0.88 5.01 10.35
C PHE A 97 -0.49 4.94 11.05
N LEU A 98 -1.39 4.05 10.62
CA LEU A 98 -2.74 3.93 11.19
C LEU A 98 -2.93 2.69 12.06
N GLY A 99 -1.97 1.77 12.09
CA GLY A 99 -2.11 0.49 12.78
C GLY A 99 -3.08 -0.49 12.11
N PHE A 100 -3.62 -0.16 10.93
CA PHE A 100 -4.54 -1.03 10.19
C PHE A 100 -3.81 -2.16 9.47
N LYS A 101 -4.33 -3.39 9.58
CA LYS A 101 -3.85 -4.54 8.79
C LYS A 101 -4.79 -4.75 7.62
N LEU A 102 -4.37 -4.31 6.44
CA LEU A 102 -5.04 -4.64 5.18
C LEU A 102 -4.62 -6.05 4.71
N ALA A 103 -5.47 -6.78 4.01
CA ALA A 103 -5.16 -8.12 3.47
C ALA A 103 -4.24 -8.02 2.23
N PRO A 104 -3.30 -8.96 2.01
CA PRO A 104 -2.46 -8.98 0.81
C PRO A 104 -3.27 -9.33 -0.44
N LEU A 105 -2.85 -8.81 -1.59
CA LEU A 105 -3.40 -9.24 -2.89
C LEU A 105 -2.90 -10.63 -3.26
N SER A 106 -1.67 -10.97 -2.88
CA SER A 106 -1.15 -12.33 -2.96
C SER A 106 -1.58 -13.10 -1.69
N GLU A 107 -2.74 -13.73 -1.74
CA GLU A 107 -2.89 -15.00 -1.03
C GLU A 107 -1.99 -15.99 -1.76
N GLY A 108 -0.76 -16.15 -1.27
CA GLY A 108 -0.04 -17.38 -1.55
C GLY A 108 -0.95 -18.53 -1.11
N GLU A 109 -1.28 -19.41 -2.06
CA GLU A 109 -1.66 -20.79 -1.79
C GLU A 109 -0.94 -21.24 -0.51
N LYS A 110 -1.70 -21.51 0.54
CA LYS A 110 -1.16 -22.38 1.58
C LYS A 110 -0.82 -23.67 0.85
N PRO A 111 0.43 -24.16 0.82
CA PRO A 111 0.60 -25.58 0.63
C PRO A 111 -0.23 -26.23 1.73
N GLU A 112 -1.25 -27.00 1.35
CA GLU A 112 -1.82 -27.99 2.25
C GLU A 112 -0.65 -28.88 2.64
N ASP A 113 -0.04 -28.61 3.78
CA ASP A 113 0.78 -29.57 4.49
C ASP A 113 -0.08 -30.84 4.60
N PRO A 114 0.30 -31.97 3.95
CA PRO A 114 -0.38 -33.22 4.19
C PRO A 114 -0.02 -33.61 5.63
N LYS A 115 -0.87 -33.23 6.58
CA LYS A 115 -0.78 -33.70 7.95
C LYS A 115 -0.92 -35.23 7.90
N LYS A 116 0.25 -35.86 8.02
CA LYS A 116 0.55 -37.16 8.63
C LYS A 116 -0.62 -38.16 8.61
N LEU A 117 -0.45 -39.22 7.82
CA LEU A 117 -0.94 -40.54 8.16
C LEU A 117 -0.55 -40.83 9.62
N GLU A 118 -1.51 -40.82 10.52
CA GLU A 118 -1.39 -41.53 11.79
C GLU A 118 -1.52 -43.02 11.45
N GLU A 119 -0.41 -43.74 11.59
CA GLU A 119 -0.39 -45.21 11.63
C GLU A 119 -1.08 -45.64 12.95
N GLU A 120 -2.18 -46.37 12.83
CA GLU A 120 -2.65 -47.33 13.85
C GLU A 120 -2.19 -48.74 13.47
#